data_AF-A0A1I7T7P2-F1
#
_entry.id   AF-A0A1I7T7P2-F1
#
_cell.length_a   1.000
_cell.length_b   1.000
_cell.length_c   1.000
_cell.angle_alpha   90.00
_cell.angle_beta   90.00
_cell.angle_gamma   90.00
#
_symmetry.space_group_name_H-M   'P 1'
#
loop_
_entity.id
_entity.type
_entity.pdbx_description
1 polymer ?
#
loop_
_entity_poly.entity_id
_entity_poly.type
_entity_poly.pdbx_seq_one_letter_code
_entity_poly.pdbx_strand_id
1 'polypeptide(L)'
;MKRSGQKFKTADLFLLNSNSEFCVKTEEMDRFISNPDLNFFSVKTKYCQPQLTDKMCKVPKEGCTGIFGNVEIGPDTDLKAFKSVERIYGRLIINNTEIQDFEFFENLKYVAYLNGGGPVVIENNPNLLNITFPKLE
;
A
#
# COMPACT_ATOMS: atom_id res chain seq x y z
N MET A 1 34.43 1.68 -28.37
CA MET A 1 34.92 0.79 -27.30
C MET A 1 33.89 0.83 -26.15
N LYS A 2 33.43 -0.35 -25.72
CA LYS A 2 32.31 -0.70 -24.81
C LYS A 2 31.83 0.34 -23.77
N ARG A 3 30.51 0.49 -23.65
CA ARG A 3 29.68 -0.04 -22.53
C ARG A 3 28.32 -0.48 -23.11
N SER A 4 28.22 -1.68 -23.67
CA SER A 4 27.62 -2.85 -23.01
C SER A 4 26.37 -2.48 -22.20
N GLY A 5 25.19 -2.72 -22.78
CA GLY A 5 23.91 -2.58 -22.10
C GLY A 5 23.92 -3.32 -20.77
N GLN A 6 23.70 -2.57 -19.70
CA GLN A 6 23.45 -3.12 -18.38
C GLN A 6 22.03 -3.70 -18.44
N LYS A 7 21.93 -5.03 -18.64
CA LYS A 7 20.70 -5.75 -18.33
C LYS A 7 20.44 -5.54 -16.85
N PHE A 8 19.40 -4.78 -16.50
CA PHE A 8 18.88 -4.74 -15.14
C PHE A 8 18.58 -6.19 -14.75
N LYS A 9 19.23 -6.67 -13.70
CA LYS A 9 18.91 -7.97 -13.12
C LYS A 9 17.75 -7.73 -12.18
N THR A 10 16.53 -7.73 -12.71
CA THR A 10 15.34 -7.81 -11.88
C THR A 10 15.40 -9.11 -11.07
N ALA A 11 15.21 -8.99 -9.77
CA ALA A 11 15.13 -10.12 -8.85
C ALA A 11 13.70 -10.20 -8.31
N ASP A 12 13.12 -11.38 -8.42
CA ASP A 12 11.77 -11.64 -7.92
C ASP A 12 11.86 -12.10 -6.46
N LEU A 13 11.12 -11.46 -5.56
CA LEU A 13 11.01 -11.90 -4.17
C LEU A 13 9.81 -12.84 -4.02
N PHE A 14 10.10 -14.04 -3.53
CA PHE A 14 9.09 -15.03 -3.15
C PHE A 14 9.15 -15.29 -1.65
N LEU A 15 8.05 -15.04 -0.95
CA LEU A 15 7.89 -15.35 0.48
C LEU A 15 6.66 -16.24 0.64
N LEU A 16 6.88 -17.54 0.54
CA LEU A 16 5.86 -18.58 0.57
C LEU A 16 6.17 -19.59 1.68
N ASN A 17 5.14 -20.14 2.30
CA ASN A 17 5.25 -21.20 3.32
C ASN A 17 6.24 -20.86 4.46
N SER A 18 6.25 -19.59 4.88
CA SER A 18 7.08 -19.14 5.99
C SER A 18 6.53 -19.65 7.33
N ASN A 19 7.41 -19.74 8.33
CA ASN A 19 7.03 -20.05 9.71
C ASN A 19 5.92 -19.09 10.20
N SER A 20 5.00 -19.55 11.04
CA SER A 20 3.91 -18.74 11.59
C SER A 20 4.39 -17.53 12.41
N GLU A 21 5.61 -17.55 12.94
CA GLU A 21 6.27 -16.43 13.63
C GLU A 21 6.97 -15.47 12.68
N PHE A 22 7.32 -15.91 11.46
CA PHE A 22 7.95 -15.04 10.48
C PHE A 22 6.99 -13.92 10.08
N CYS A 23 7.54 -12.72 9.99
CA CYS A 23 6.82 -11.54 9.58
C CYS A 23 7.80 -10.56 8.91
N VAL A 24 7.28 -9.71 8.03
CA VAL A 24 8.05 -8.66 7.37
C VAL A 24 7.85 -7.35 8.13
N LYS A 25 8.92 -6.61 8.40
CA LYS A 25 8.79 -5.28 9.03
C LYS A 25 8.37 -4.24 8.00
N THR A 26 7.68 -3.19 8.44
CA THR A 26 7.28 -2.09 7.57
C THR A 26 8.49 -1.42 6.92
N GLU A 27 9.61 -1.27 7.65
CA GLU A 27 10.84 -0.68 7.14
C GLU A 27 11.53 -1.55 6.08
N GLU A 28 11.38 -2.87 6.17
CA GLU A 28 11.89 -3.80 5.14
C GLU A 28 11.06 -3.64 3.86
N MET A 29 9.73 -3.56 4.00
CA MET A 29 8.83 -3.30 2.88
C MET A 29 9.15 -1.97 2.18
N ASP A 30 9.42 -0.91 2.92
CA ASP A 30 9.79 0.39 2.35
C ASP A 30 11.04 0.26 1.46
N ARG A 31 12.05 -0.49 1.92
CA ARG A 31 13.28 -0.73 1.14
C ARG A 31 13.02 -1.58 -0.09
N PHE A 32 12.12 -2.53 0.02
CA PHE A 32 11.75 -3.40 -1.08
C PHE A 32 11.02 -2.66 -2.19
N ILE A 33 10.01 -1.87 -1.84
CA ILE A 33 9.24 -1.05 -2.80
C ILE A 33 10.11 0.03 -3.43
N SER A 34 11.02 0.64 -2.65
CA SER A 34 11.93 1.67 -3.16
C SER A 34 13.04 1.10 -4.05
N ASN A 35 13.13 -0.22 -4.24
CA ASN A 35 14.15 -0.84 -5.08
C ASN A 35 13.57 -1.20 -6.46
N PRO A 36 13.93 -0.47 -7.53
CA PRO A 36 13.39 -0.70 -8.87
C PRO A 36 13.84 -2.04 -9.48
N ASP A 37 14.87 -2.67 -8.91
CA ASP A 37 15.35 -3.98 -9.34
C ASP A 37 14.61 -5.15 -8.67
N LEU A 38 13.66 -4.88 -7.75
CA LEU A 38 12.88 -5.92 -7.07
C LEU A 38 11.44 -5.97 -7.55
N ASN A 39 11.00 -7.15 -7.99
CA ASN A 39 9.61 -7.41 -8.28
C ASN A 39 8.94 -8.20 -7.14
N PHE A 40 7.78 -7.73 -6.70
CA PHE A 40 6.95 -8.42 -5.72
C PHE A 40 5.91 -9.29 -6.41
N PHE A 41 6.21 -10.57 -6.61
CA PHE A 41 5.32 -11.46 -7.36
C PHE A 41 4.38 -12.28 -6.46
N SER A 42 4.88 -12.84 -5.36
CA SER A 42 4.05 -13.66 -4.48
C SER A 42 4.57 -13.68 -3.05
N VAL A 43 3.91 -12.92 -2.19
CA VAL A 43 4.15 -12.90 -0.75
C VAL A 43 2.87 -13.31 -0.04
N LYS A 44 2.94 -14.39 0.73
CA LYS A 44 1.87 -14.86 1.61
C LYS A 44 2.40 -15.00 3.04
N THR A 45 2.45 -13.87 3.72
CA THR A 45 2.92 -13.73 5.10
C THR A 45 2.17 -12.58 5.79
N LYS A 46 2.65 -12.17 6.97
CA LYS A 46 2.12 -11.05 7.75
C LYS A 46 3.19 -9.99 7.99
N TYR A 47 2.75 -8.77 8.32
CA TYR A 47 3.66 -7.79 8.88
C TYR A 47 3.96 -8.07 10.34
N CYS A 48 5.16 -7.70 10.79
CA CYS A 48 5.46 -7.62 12.21
C CYS A 48 4.69 -6.45 12.82
N GLN A 49 4.25 -6.58 14.07
CA GLN A 49 3.59 -5.49 14.78
C GLN A 49 4.58 -4.33 14.97
N PRO A 50 4.34 -3.14 14.37
CA PRO A 50 5.22 -2.01 14.55
C PRO A 50 4.91 -1.29 15.87
N GLN A 51 5.82 -0.42 16.28
CA GLN A 51 5.50 0.59 17.29
C GLN A 51 4.63 1.67 16.65
N LEU A 52 3.44 1.90 17.21
CA LEU A 52 2.57 2.96 16.74
C LEU A 52 3.09 4.32 17.21
N THR A 53 2.99 5.30 16.34
CA THR A 53 3.41 6.69 16.57
C THR A 53 2.39 7.63 15.95
N ASP A 54 2.56 8.95 16.08
CA ASP A 54 1.70 9.89 15.36
C ASP A 54 1.81 9.79 13.84
N LYS A 55 2.91 9.23 13.33
CA LYS A 55 3.12 8.98 11.90
C LYS A 55 2.73 7.57 11.47
N MET A 56 2.67 6.59 12.39
CA MET A 56 2.34 5.20 12.13
C MET A 56 1.09 4.81 12.94
N CYS A 57 -0.08 4.80 12.29
CA CYS A 57 -1.38 4.70 12.94
C CYS A 57 -2.14 3.44 12.52
N LYS A 58 -3.15 3.05 13.30
CA LYS A 58 -4.13 2.04 12.87
C LYS A 58 -5.31 2.61 12.09
N VAL A 59 -5.61 3.89 12.34
CA VAL A 59 -6.75 4.61 11.76
C VAL A 59 -6.21 5.90 11.14
N PRO A 60 -6.67 6.29 9.93
CA PRO A 60 -6.31 7.57 9.32
C PRO A 60 -6.67 8.73 10.24
N LYS A 61 -5.73 9.68 10.37
CA LYS A 61 -5.91 10.96 11.07
C LYS A 61 -4.94 11.97 10.49
N GLU A 62 -5.19 13.25 10.71
CA GLU A 62 -4.27 14.31 10.30
C GLU A 62 -2.85 14.06 10.86
N GLY A 63 -1.84 14.19 9.99
CA GLY A 63 -0.43 13.96 10.31
C GLY A 63 0.01 12.49 10.26
N CYS A 64 -0.92 11.55 10.12
CA CYS A 64 -0.59 10.15 9.92
C CYS A 64 -0.05 9.93 8.50
N THR A 65 1.14 9.35 8.37
CA THR A 65 1.77 9.09 7.05
C THR A 65 1.88 7.61 6.71
N GLY A 66 1.75 6.72 7.69
CA GLY A 66 1.69 5.27 7.50
C GLY A 66 0.52 4.67 8.26
N ILE A 67 -0.26 3.83 7.60
CA ILE A 67 -1.33 3.04 8.22
C ILE A 67 -0.89 1.60 8.33
N PHE A 68 -0.93 1.06 9.55
CA PHE A 68 -0.73 -0.36 9.82
C PHE A 68 -2.08 -1.08 9.96
N GLY A 69 -2.40 -1.91 8.97
CA GLY A 69 -3.65 -2.64 8.90
C GLY A 69 -4.44 -2.32 7.62
N ASN A 70 -5.57 -3.00 7.47
CA ASN A 70 -6.48 -2.77 6.35
C ASN A 70 -7.23 -1.46 6.55
N VAL A 71 -7.52 -0.79 5.43
CA VAL A 71 -8.29 0.44 5.35
C VAL A 71 -9.57 0.16 4.58
N GLU A 72 -10.69 0.61 5.12
CA GLU A 72 -11.99 0.57 4.46
C GLU A 72 -12.53 1.99 4.33
N ILE A 73 -12.91 2.38 3.11
CA ILE A 73 -13.53 3.65 2.78
C ILE A 73 -14.95 3.33 2.31
N GLY A 74 -15.92 3.79 3.09
CA GLY A 74 -17.36 3.65 2.86
C GLY A 74 -18.10 5.00 2.82
N PRO A 75 -19.45 4.98 2.83
CA PRO A 75 -20.28 6.17 2.66
C PRO A 75 -19.94 7.33 3.61
N ASP A 76 -19.65 7.01 4.88
CA ASP A 76 -19.49 8.00 5.96
C ASP A 76 -18.00 8.28 6.29
N THR A 77 -17.08 7.87 5.43
CA THR A 77 -15.65 8.01 5.71
C THR A 77 -15.16 9.45 5.53
N ASP A 78 -14.47 10.00 6.53
CA ASP A 78 -13.82 11.31 6.41
C ASP A 78 -12.58 11.21 5.50
N LEU A 79 -12.76 11.58 4.24
CA LEU A 79 -11.71 11.54 3.22
C LEU A 79 -10.54 12.49 3.53
N LYS A 80 -10.75 13.55 4.33
CA LYS A 80 -9.68 14.50 4.68
C LYS A 80 -8.59 13.86 5.53
N ALA A 81 -8.94 12.83 6.32
CA ALA A 81 -8.01 12.09 7.15
C ALA A 81 -6.94 11.33 6.32
N PHE A 82 -7.17 11.13 5.02
CA PHE A 82 -6.26 10.45 4.11
C PHE A 82 -5.26 11.36 3.42
N LYS A 83 -5.43 12.68 3.52
CA LYS A 83 -4.57 13.66 2.85
C LYS A 83 -3.07 13.47 3.15
N SER A 84 -2.71 13.18 4.40
CA SER A 84 -1.32 12.98 4.81
C SER A 84 -0.82 11.55 4.64
N VAL A 85 -1.70 10.60 4.34
CA VAL A 85 -1.34 9.18 4.28
C VAL A 85 -0.47 8.94 3.06
N GLU A 86 0.73 8.41 3.29
CA GLU A 86 1.67 8.06 2.24
C GLU A 86 1.69 6.56 1.97
N ARG A 87 1.40 5.74 2.99
CA ARG A 87 1.67 4.30 2.97
C ARG A 87 0.57 3.53 3.69
N ILE A 88 0.12 2.43 3.10
CA ILE A 88 -0.80 1.49 3.74
C ILE A 88 -0.14 0.10 3.76
N TYR A 89 0.16 -0.40 4.95
CA TYR A 89 0.68 -1.75 5.20
C TYR A 89 -0.49 -2.70 5.47
N GLY A 90 -1.27 -2.92 4.42
CA GLY A 90 -2.53 -3.67 4.46
C GLY A 90 -3.25 -3.57 3.12
N ARG A 91 -4.51 -3.96 3.11
CA ARG A 91 -5.41 -3.81 1.96
C ARG A 91 -6.19 -2.51 2.05
N LEU A 92 -6.35 -1.81 0.93
CA LEU A 92 -7.28 -0.70 0.78
C LEU A 92 -8.57 -1.20 0.10
N ILE A 93 -9.70 -0.96 0.73
CA ILE A 93 -11.03 -1.34 0.24
C ILE A 93 -11.84 -0.05 0.11
N ILE A 94 -12.36 0.23 -1.08
CA ILE A 94 -13.22 1.37 -1.37
C ILE A 94 -14.56 0.82 -1.85
N ASN A 95 -15.57 0.88 -0.98
CA ASN A 95 -16.83 0.20 -1.19
C ASN A 95 -18.02 1.11 -0.88
N ASN A 96 -19.03 1.11 -1.76
CA ASN A 96 -20.30 1.79 -1.51
C ASN A 96 -20.15 3.29 -1.21
N THR A 97 -19.31 3.98 -1.99
CA THR A 97 -19.06 5.42 -1.83
C THR A 97 -19.69 6.23 -2.96
N GLU A 98 -19.92 7.52 -2.70
CA GLU A 98 -20.43 8.49 -3.68
C GLU A 98 -19.30 9.30 -4.36
N ILE A 99 -18.03 8.93 -4.13
CA ILE A 99 -16.87 9.64 -4.68
C ILE A 99 -16.82 9.52 -6.21
N GLN A 100 -16.22 10.52 -6.86
CA GLN A 100 -16.03 10.54 -8.31
C GLN A 100 -14.59 10.24 -8.72
N ASP A 101 -13.64 10.45 -7.81
CA ASP A 101 -12.21 10.31 -8.06
C ASP A 101 -11.43 9.96 -6.78
N PHE A 102 -10.12 9.78 -6.94
CA PHE A 102 -9.16 9.48 -5.86
C PHE A 102 -8.24 10.66 -5.53
N GLU A 103 -8.61 11.90 -5.85
CA GLU A 103 -7.76 13.09 -5.61
C GLU A 103 -7.49 13.33 -4.12
N PHE A 104 -8.38 12.87 -3.24
CA PHE A 104 -8.20 12.97 -1.78
C PHE A 104 -7.00 12.15 -1.26
N PHE A 105 -6.48 11.19 -2.03
CA PHE A 105 -5.21 10.51 -1.74
C PHE A 105 -4.00 11.33 -2.21
N GLU A 106 -3.91 12.59 -1.75
CA GLU A 106 -2.90 13.56 -2.21
C GLU A 106 -1.45 13.09 -2.09
N ASN A 107 -1.18 12.19 -1.13
CA ASN A 107 0.18 11.75 -0.80
C ASN A 107 0.38 10.23 -0.84
N LEU A 108 -0.62 9.42 -1.18
CA LEU A 108 -0.51 7.97 -1.15
C LEU A 108 0.46 7.49 -2.23
N LYS A 109 1.53 6.79 -1.80
CA LYS A 109 2.62 6.30 -2.66
C LYS A 109 2.54 4.80 -2.92
N TYR A 110 2.11 4.01 -1.94
CA TYR A 110 1.88 2.58 -2.13
C TYR A 110 0.90 1.98 -1.13
N VAL A 111 0.28 0.87 -1.56
CA VAL A 111 -0.54 -0.03 -0.76
C VAL A 111 0.07 -1.42 -0.85
N ALA A 112 0.54 -1.95 0.29
CA ALA A 112 1.31 -3.18 0.33
C ALA A 112 0.62 -4.24 1.19
N TYR A 113 -0.02 -5.21 0.54
CA TYR A 113 -0.74 -6.31 1.18
C TYR A 113 0.01 -7.64 1.03
N LEU A 114 0.32 -8.29 2.15
CA LEU A 114 1.17 -9.49 2.17
C LEU A 114 0.41 -10.82 2.27
N ASN A 115 -0.92 -10.81 2.22
CA ASN A 115 -1.73 -12.01 2.46
C ASN A 115 -2.52 -12.46 1.21
N GLY A 116 -1.95 -12.22 0.03
CA GLY A 116 -2.46 -12.67 -1.28
C GLY A 116 -3.69 -11.91 -1.82
N GLY A 117 -3.85 -11.91 -3.14
CA GLY A 117 -4.88 -11.11 -3.82
C GLY A 117 -4.51 -9.63 -3.95
N GLY A 118 -5.43 -8.83 -4.50
CA GLY A 118 -5.17 -7.40 -4.78
C GLY A 118 -4.96 -6.56 -3.52
N PRO A 119 -3.99 -5.63 -3.52
CA PRO A 119 -3.79 -4.68 -2.42
C PRO A 119 -4.86 -3.58 -2.40
N VAL A 120 -5.50 -3.29 -3.53
CA VAL A 120 -6.59 -2.32 -3.67
C VAL A 120 -7.81 -3.04 -4.22
N VAL A 121 -8.96 -2.86 -3.57
CA VAL A 121 -10.27 -3.40 -3.97
C VAL A 121 -11.25 -2.23 -4.10
N ILE A 122 -11.92 -2.14 -5.24
CA ILE A 122 -12.87 -1.07 -5.55
C ILE A 122 -14.16 -1.73 -6.00
N GLU A 123 -15.25 -1.49 -5.29
CA GLU A 123 -16.53 -2.15 -5.54
C GLU A 123 -17.72 -1.24 -5.19
N ASN A 124 -18.83 -1.39 -5.90
CA ASN A 124 -20.09 -0.70 -5.60
C ASN A 124 -20.00 0.84 -5.51
N ASN A 125 -19.16 1.50 -6.31
CA ASN A 125 -19.04 2.97 -6.35
C ASN A 125 -19.66 3.50 -7.66
N PRO A 126 -20.98 3.76 -7.72
CA PRO A 126 -21.69 4.03 -8.98
C PRO A 126 -21.28 5.34 -9.65
N ASN A 127 -20.77 6.31 -8.88
CA ASN A 127 -20.38 7.63 -9.38
C ASN A 127 -18.88 7.74 -9.70
N LEU A 128 -18.10 6.67 -9.52
CA LEU A 128 -16.65 6.71 -9.69
C LEU A 128 -16.29 6.82 -11.18
N LEU A 129 -15.63 7.92 -11.56
CA LEU A 129 -15.26 8.24 -12.94
C LEU A 129 -13.74 8.12 -13.19
N ASN A 130 -12.92 8.33 -12.17
CA ASN A 130 -11.46 8.36 -12.30
C ASN A 130 -10.76 7.63 -11.15
N ILE A 131 -9.93 6.64 -11.47
CA ILE A 131 -9.16 5.87 -10.48
C ILE A 131 -7.69 6.29 -10.39
N THR A 132 -7.31 7.40 -11.03
CA THR A 132 -5.93 7.88 -11.01
C THR A 132 -5.58 8.37 -9.61
N PHE A 133 -4.62 7.72 -8.97
CA PHE A 133 -4.03 8.21 -7.74
C PHE A 133 -2.99 9.30 -8.06
N PRO A 134 -2.96 10.42 -7.33
CA PRO A 134 -2.00 11.50 -7.60
C PRO A 134 -0.52 11.10 -7.53
N LYS A 135 -0.15 10.17 -6.64
CA LYS A 135 1.26 9.80 -6.37
C LYS A 135 1.51 8.31 -6.18
N LEU A 136 0.54 7.45 -6.49
CA LEU A 136 0.74 6.00 -6.38
C LEU A 136 1.63 5.58 -7.56
N GLU A 137 2.83 5.09 -7.25
CA GLU A 137 3.83 4.62 -8.25
C GLU A 137 3.52 3.21 -8.75
#